data_AF-A0A4Y2V7X0-F1
#
_entry.id   AF-A0A4Y2V7X0-F1
#
_cell.length_a   1.000
_cell.length_b   1.000
_cell.length_c   1.000
_cell.angle_alpha   90.00
_cell.angle_beta   90.00
_cell.angle_gamma   90.00
#
_symmetry.space_group_name_H-M   'P 1'
#
loop_
_entity.id
_entity.type
_entity.pdbx_description
1 polymer ?
#
loop_
_entity_poly.entity_id
_entity_poly.type
_entity_poly.pdbx_seq_one_letter_code
_entity_poly.pdbx_strand_id
1 'polypeptide(L)'
;CVSPLVVNCTATEKLQVKLSEYNETMTELTLKYPLPLSFEQNTNLIIVPYKALYYIVAAYQHYLLAIVLDGIKKILGKKPRVYSLYRFYDTVMGSLNFFLFHCFEFERKNLEYLDELIQPEDRKDLTLDFRDATILEMSLALPEVSPFYDWKIDRKSQSERQMIKYK
;
A
#
# COMPACT_ATOMS: atom_id res chain seq x y z
N CYS A 1 5.35 15.83 -18.11
CA CYS A 1 6.11 15.58 -16.87
C CYS A 1 5.47 14.40 -16.16
N VAL A 2 6.15 13.27 -16.11
CA VAL A 2 5.64 12.05 -15.45
C VAL A 2 5.84 12.25 -13.95
N SER A 3 4.83 12.77 -13.27
CA SER A 3 4.87 12.85 -11.81
C SER A 3 4.75 11.41 -11.30
N PRO A 4 5.75 10.89 -10.57
CA PRO A 4 5.67 9.55 -10.01
C PRO A 4 4.50 9.53 -9.04
N LEU A 5 3.81 8.40 -8.99
CA LEU A 5 2.65 8.14 -8.15
C LEU A 5 2.88 8.72 -6.73
N VAL A 6 2.06 9.66 -6.26
CA VAL A 6 2.31 10.44 -5.03
C VAL A 6 1.34 10.01 -3.92
N VAL A 7 1.88 9.77 -2.72
CA VAL A 7 1.07 9.61 -1.51
C VAL A 7 0.78 11.00 -0.96
N ASN A 8 -0.49 11.41 -1.08
CA ASN A 8 -0.92 12.73 -0.63
C ASN A 8 -1.03 12.76 0.90
N CYS A 9 -0.29 13.67 1.53
CA CYS A 9 -0.31 13.88 2.97
C CYS A 9 -1.07 15.17 3.30
N THR A 10 -2.11 15.07 4.13
CA THR A 10 -2.87 16.24 4.60
C THR A 10 -2.23 16.90 5.82
N ALA A 11 -1.30 16.20 6.49
CA ALA A 11 -0.70 16.67 7.73
C ALA A 11 0.43 17.69 7.50
N THR A 12 1.13 17.60 6.36
CA THR A 12 2.22 18.52 6.00
C THR A 12 2.42 18.57 4.48
N GLU A 13 2.84 19.74 3.98
CA GLU A 13 3.22 19.94 2.58
C GLU A 13 4.64 19.43 2.26
N LYS A 14 5.44 19.20 3.31
CA LYS A 14 6.86 18.80 3.17
C LYS A 14 7.06 17.30 3.01
N LEU A 15 6.09 16.49 3.43
CA LEU A 15 6.12 15.04 3.26
C LEU A 15 5.59 14.67 1.87
N GLN A 16 6.46 14.76 0.86
CA GLN A 16 6.16 14.35 -0.51
C GLN A 16 6.71 12.94 -0.76
N VAL A 17 5.90 11.95 -0.41
CA VAL A 17 6.29 10.54 -0.55
C VAL A 17 5.86 10.02 -1.91
N LYS A 18 6.80 9.43 -2.65
CA LYS A 18 6.47 8.67 -3.86
C LYS A 18 5.96 7.30 -3.47
N LEU A 19 4.94 6.77 -4.16
CA LEU A 19 4.47 5.40 -3.91
C LEU A 19 5.56 4.37 -4.18
N SER A 20 6.49 4.63 -5.10
CA SER A 20 7.65 3.75 -5.29
C SER A 20 8.50 3.66 -4.02
N GLU A 21 8.80 4.81 -3.41
CA GLU A 21 9.54 4.90 -2.15
C GLU A 21 8.77 4.25 -0.99
N TYR A 22 7.45 4.47 -0.92
CA TYR A 22 6.58 3.78 0.02
C TYR A 22 6.64 2.26 -0.16
N ASN A 23 6.49 1.76 -1.39
CA ASN A 23 6.51 0.33 -1.68
C ASN A 23 7.88 -0.30 -1.39
N GLU A 24 8.98 0.37 -1.74
CA GLU A 24 10.34 -0.07 -1.42
C GLU A 24 10.54 -0.16 0.10
N THR A 25 10.18 0.90 0.82
CA THR A 25 10.26 0.96 2.29
C THR A 25 9.43 -0.15 2.95
N MET A 26 8.18 -0.33 2.52
CA MET A 26 7.31 -1.37 3.06
C MET A 26 7.80 -2.78 2.72
N THR A 27 8.40 -2.97 1.53
CA THR A 27 9.00 -4.25 1.14
C THR A 27 10.19 -4.56 2.02
N GLU A 28 11.09 -3.60 2.24
CA GLU A 28 12.23 -3.76 3.15
C GLU A 28 11.78 -4.08 4.58
N LEU A 29 10.78 -3.36 5.08
CA LEU A 29 10.20 -3.63 6.40
C LEU A 29 9.57 -5.01 6.49
N THR A 30 8.86 -5.47 5.47
CA THR A 30 8.27 -6.81 5.43
C THR A 30 9.35 -7.90 5.41
N LEU A 31 10.46 -7.67 4.70
CA LEU A 31 11.61 -8.59 4.70
C LEU A 31 12.32 -8.62 6.07
N LYS A 32 12.42 -7.46 6.73
CA LYS A 32 13.06 -7.31 8.05
C LYS A 32 12.20 -7.86 9.18
N TYR A 33 10.88 -7.70 9.08
CA TYR A 33 9.87 -8.12 10.06
C TYR A 33 8.84 -9.05 9.38
N PRO A 34 9.21 -10.33 9.10
CA PRO A 34 8.36 -11.21 8.31
C PRO A 34 7.00 -11.45 8.96
N LEU A 35 5.95 -11.03 8.26
CA LEU A 35 4.55 -11.24 8.63
C LEU A 35 4.19 -12.74 8.53
N PRO A 36 3.05 -13.20 9.09
CA PRO A 36 2.55 -14.55 8.81
C PRO A 36 2.36 -14.77 7.29
N LEU A 37 2.44 -16.01 6.79
CA LEU A 37 2.44 -16.29 5.34
C LEU A 37 1.11 -15.84 4.71
N SER A 38 0.04 -15.83 5.50
CA SER A 38 -1.27 -15.33 5.08
C SER A 38 -1.23 -13.85 4.71
N PHE A 39 -0.26 -13.10 5.24
CA PHE A 39 0.03 -11.69 4.95
C PHE A 39 1.27 -11.52 4.04
N GLU A 40 2.19 -12.48 3.98
CA GLU A 40 3.30 -12.54 2.99
C GLU A 40 2.79 -12.93 1.59
N GLN A 41 1.64 -12.41 1.16
CA GLN A 41 1.28 -12.49 -0.25
C GLN A 41 2.21 -11.56 -1.01
N ASN A 42 3.22 -12.14 -1.64
CA ASN A 42 4.03 -11.50 -2.68
C ASN A 42 3.09 -11.03 -3.80
N THR A 43 2.59 -9.82 -3.65
CA THR A 43 1.84 -9.12 -4.68
C THR A 43 2.89 -8.56 -5.62
N ASN A 44 3.08 -9.23 -6.75
CA ASN A 44 3.91 -8.73 -7.84
C ASN A 44 3.20 -7.52 -8.48
N LEU A 45 3.23 -6.39 -7.79
CA LEU A 45 2.68 -5.13 -8.27
C LEU A 45 3.62 -4.56 -9.33
N ILE A 46 3.12 -4.46 -10.56
CA ILE A 46 3.84 -3.84 -11.66
C ILE A 46 3.17 -2.50 -11.95
N ILE A 47 3.90 -1.41 -11.71
CA ILE A 47 3.45 -0.05 -12.05
C ILE A 47 4.09 0.34 -13.38
N VAL A 48 3.28 0.76 -14.35
CA VAL A 48 3.76 1.18 -15.66
C VAL A 48 3.42 2.65 -15.91
N PRO A 49 4.35 3.45 -16.48
CA PRO A 49 4.18 4.89 -16.63
C PRO A 49 3.25 5.29 -17.80
N TYR A 50 3.02 4.39 -18.76
CA TYR A 50 2.27 4.69 -19.98
C TYR A 50 1.02 3.81 -20.10
N LYS A 51 -0.12 4.44 -20.38
CA LYS A 51 -1.41 3.77 -20.54
C LYS A 51 -1.41 2.72 -21.67
N ALA A 52 -0.69 2.97 -22.76
CA ALA A 52 -0.56 2.01 -23.86
C ALA A 52 0.21 0.75 -23.41
N LEU A 53 1.30 0.93 -22.66
CA LEU A 53 2.08 -0.18 -22.11
C LEU A 53 1.26 -0.98 -21.08
N TYR A 54 0.45 -0.29 -20.25
CA TYR A 54 -0.50 -0.94 -19.36
C TYR A 54 -1.45 -1.87 -20.09
N TYR A 55 -2.08 -1.43 -21.19
CA TYR A 55 -2.97 -2.31 -21.93
C TYR A 55 -2.27 -3.54 -22.51
N ILE A 56 -1.03 -3.39 -22.99
CA ILE A 56 -0.22 -4.51 -23.48
C ILE A 56 0.05 -5.49 -22.33
N VAL A 57 0.61 -5.01 -21.21
CA VAL A 57 0.95 -5.85 -20.05
C VAL A 57 -0.30 -6.54 -19.48
N ALA A 58 -1.39 -5.80 -19.29
CA ALA A 58 -2.66 -6.34 -18.79
C ALA A 58 -3.26 -7.39 -19.75
N ALA A 59 -3.16 -7.18 -21.06
CA ALA A 59 -3.61 -8.15 -22.04
C ALA A 59 -2.89 -9.49 -21.90
N TYR A 60 -1.55 -9.46 -21.81
CA TYR A 60 -0.72 -10.68 -21.71
C TYR A 60 -0.77 -11.34 -20.33
N GLN A 61 -0.64 -10.57 -19.25
CA GLN A 61 -0.50 -11.13 -17.89
C GLN A 61 -1.83 -11.45 -17.21
N HIS A 62 -2.92 -10.77 -17.60
CA HIS A 62 -4.21 -10.92 -16.92
C HIS A 62 -5.29 -11.45 -17.86
N TYR A 63 -5.59 -10.75 -18.95
CA TYR A 63 -6.75 -11.07 -19.77
C TYR A 63 -6.62 -12.36 -20.58
N LEU A 64 -5.46 -12.61 -21.20
CA LEU A 64 -5.22 -13.84 -21.95
C LEU A 64 -5.34 -15.07 -21.02
N LEU A 65 -4.69 -15.01 -19.85
CA LEU A 65 -4.77 -16.06 -18.83
C LEU A 65 -6.20 -16.24 -18.32
N ALA A 66 -6.91 -15.14 -18.06
CA ALA A 66 -8.29 -15.18 -17.60
C ALA A 66 -9.23 -15.85 -18.60
N ILE A 67 -9.09 -15.56 -19.90
CA ILE A 67 -9.89 -16.19 -20.96
C ILE A 67 -9.63 -17.69 -21.00
N VAL A 68 -8.37 -18.14 -20.91
CA VAL A 68 -8.02 -19.56 -20.88
C VAL A 68 -8.64 -20.24 -19.66
N LEU A 69 -8.47 -19.67 -18.46
CA LEU A 69 -9.02 -20.22 -17.22
C LEU A 69 -10.55 -20.29 -17.22
N ASP A 70 -11.21 -19.24 -17.71
CA ASP A 70 -12.66 -19.20 -17.82
C ASP A 70 -13.18 -20.16 -18.91
N GLY A 71 -12.41 -20.38 -19.99
CA GLY A 71 -12.68 -21.41 -20.99
C GLY A 71 -12.65 -22.81 -20.39
N ILE A 72 -11.59 -23.14 -19.63
CA ILE A 72 -11.49 -24.42 -18.90
C ILE A 72 -12.67 -24.59 -17.94
N LYS A 73 -13.01 -23.54 -17.17
CA LYS A 73 -14.15 -23.57 -16.25
C LYS A 73 -15.47 -23.84 -16.98
N LYS A 74 -15.71 -23.19 -18.13
CA LYS A 74 -16.90 -23.44 -18.96
C LYS A 74 -16.96 -24.89 -19.43
N ILE A 75 -15.86 -25.46 -19.90
CA ILE A 75 -15.78 -26.88 -20.33
C ILE A 75 -16.11 -27.81 -19.15
N LEU A 76 -15.66 -27.48 -17.94
CA LEU A 76 -15.97 -28.20 -16.71
C LEU A 76 -17.38 -27.92 -16.15
N GLY A 77 -18.25 -27.21 -16.87
CA GLY A 77 -19.61 -26.85 -16.43
C GLY A 77 -19.66 -25.83 -15.28
N LYS A 78 -18.53 -25.16 -14.98
CA LYS A 78 -18.41 -24.15 -13.93
C LYS A 78 -18.60 -22.74 -14.49
N LYS A 79 -19.08 -21.81 -13.65
CA LYS A 79 -19.23 -20.40 -14.03
C LYS A 79 -17.85 -19.73 -14.23
N PRO A 80 -17.61 -19.10 -15.39
CA PRO A 80 -16.45 -18.23 -15.59
C PRO A 80 -16.59 -16.98 -14.72
N ARG A 81 -15.49 -16.54 -14.09
CA ARG A 81 -15.46 -15.38 -13.18
C ARG A 81 -14.15 -14.61 -13.22
N VAL A 82 -13.09 -15.16 -13.81
CA VAL A 82 -11.75 -14.60 -13.72
C VAL A 82 -11.66 -13.34 -14.59
N TYR A 83 -12.21 -13.39 -15.81
CA TYR A 83 -12.21 -12.23 -16.71
C TYR A 83 -13.01 -11.05 -16.12
N SER A 84 -14.17 -11.33 -15.52
CA SER A 84 -14.99 -10.29 -14.90
C SER A 84 -14.32 -9.67 -13.67
N LEU A 85 -13.53 -10.47 -12.92
CA LEU A 85 -12.74 -9.97 -11.79
C LEU A 85 -11.67 -8.98 -12.25
N TYR A 86 -10.89 -9.30 -13.30
CA TYR A 86 -9.90 -8.36 -13.83
C TYR A 86 -10.53 -7.09 -14.42
N ARG A 87 -11.67 -7.20 -15.11
CA ARG A 87 -12.46 -6.02 -15.55
C ARG A 87 -12.86 -5.12 -14.40
N PHE A 88 -13.28 -5.71 -13.28
CA PHE A 88 -13.61 -4.96 -12.06
C PHE A 88 -12.39 -4.22 -11.53
N TYR A 89 -11.25 -4.91 -11.38
CA TYR A 89 -10.01 -4.29 -10.93
C TYR A 89 -9.57 -3.13 -11.83
N ASP A 90 -9.57 -3.31 -13.16
CA ASP A 90 -9.22 -2.25 -14.11
C ASP A 90 -10.16 -1.04 -13.99
N THR A 91 -11.44 -1.26 -13.73
CA THR A 91 -12.41 -0.17 -13.55
C THR A 91 -12.12 0.61 -12.26
N VAL A 92 -11.84 -0.08 -11.17
CA VAL A 92 -11.46 0.54 -9.89
C VAL A 92 -10.15 1.29 -10.04
N MET A 93 -9.12 0.68 -10.62
CA MET A 93 -7.82 1.31 -10.84
C MET A 93 -7.90 2.51 -11.79
N GLY A 94 -8.73 2.43 -12.84
CA GLY A 94 -9.02 3.57 -13.71
C GLY A 94 -9.62 4.76 -12.96
N SER A 95 -10.47 4.51 -11.97
CA SER A 95 -11.06 5.54 -11.11
C SER A 95 -10.03 6.13 -10.15
N LEU A 96 -9.11 5.31 -9.63
CA LEU A 96 -8.03 5.74 -8.74
C LEU A 96 -6.90 6.46 -9.49
N ASN A 97 -6.73 6.23 -10.78
CA ASN A 97 -5.63 6.76 -11.58
C ASN A 97 -5.49 8.28 -11.47
N PHE A 98 -6.58 9.03 -11.40
CA PHE A 98 -6.48 10.48 -11.19
C PHE A 98 -5.80 10.80 -9.85
N PHE A 99 -6.29 10.21 -8.76
CA PHE A 99 -5.79 10.48 -7.41
C PHE A 99 -4.37 9.98 -7.16
N LEU A 100 -4.00 8.85 -7.78
CA LEU A 100 -2.68 8.25 -7.62
C LEU A 100 -1.58 9.04 -8.35
N PHE A 101 -1.91 9.73 -9.44
CA PHE A 101 -0.93 10.41 -10.30
C PHE A 101 -0.98 11.95 -10.21
N HIS A 102 -1.76 12.51 -9.29
CA HIS A 102 -1.83 13.95 -9.04
C HIS A 102 -1.43 14.26 -7.60
N CYS A 103 -0.65 15.33 -7.45
CA CYS A 103 -0.43 15.95 -6.15
C CYS A 103 -1.60 16.88 -5.86
N PHE A 104 -2.11 16.82 -4.64
CA PHE A 104 -3.13 17.73 -4.14
C PHE A 104 -2.51 18.63 -3.08
N GLU A 105 -2.75 19.92 -3.22
CA GLU A 105 -2.48 20.89 -2.18
C GLU A 105 -3.75 21.01 -1.32
N PHE A 106 -3.60 20.82 -0.01
CA PHE A 106 -4.70 20.92 0.94
C PHE A 106 -4.57 22.21 1.72
N GLU A 107 -5.68 22.95 1.84
CA GLU A 107 -5.74 24.12 2.71
C GLU A 107 -5.76 23.66 4.18
N ARG A 108 -4.77 24.08 4.97
CA ARG A 108 -4.56 23.62 6.36
C ARG A 108 -4.78 24.70 7.42
N LYS A 109 -5.40 25.83 7.08
CA LYS A 109 -5.60 26.97 8.00
C LYS A 109 -6.18 26.58 9.35
N ASN A 110 -7.16 25.68 9.37
CA ASN A 110 -7.78 25.22 10.62
C ASN A 110 -6.83 24.34 11.45
N LEU A 111 -6.00 23.52 10.82
CA LEU A 111 -5.02 22.69 11.52
C LEU A 111 -3.91 23.56 12.11
N GLU A 112 -3.43 24.53 11.34
CA GLU A 112 -2.42 25.51 11.79
C GLU A 112 -2.96 26.36 12.95
N TYR A 113 -4.21 26.80 12.87
CA TYR A 113 -4.88 27.50 13.96
C TYR A 113 -5.01 26.63 15.22
N LEU A 114 -5.37 25.34 15.09
CA LEU A 114 -5.45 24.43 16.23
C LEU A 114 -4.08 24.21 16.89
N ASP A 115 -2.98 24.15 16.11
CA ASP A 115 -1.62 24.03 16.64
C ASP A 115 -1.19 25.28 17.44
N GLU A 116 -1.61 26.47 17.01
CA GLU A 116 -1.37 27.71 17.74
C GLU A 116 -2.09 27.74 19.11
N LEU A 117 -3.27 27.11 19.20
CA LEU A 117 -4.07 27.05 20.42
C LEU A 117 -3.57 26.03 21.46
N ILE A 118 -2.58 25.20 21.12
CA ILE A 118 -2.04 24.21 22.07
C ILE A 118 -1.31 24.94 23.20
N GLN A 119 -1.73 24.67 24.44
CA GLN A 119 -1.11 25.22 25.64
C GLN A 119 0.36 24.77 25.75
N PRO A 120 1.29 25.63 26.21
CA PRO A 120 2.70 25.30 26.31
C PRO A 120 2.99 23.98 27.06
N GLU A 121 2.17 23.66 28.06
CA GLU A 121 2.28 22.46 28.89
C GLU A 121 1.99 21.17 28.09
N ASP A 122 1.06 21.25 27.13
CA ASP A 122 0.58 20.13 26.31
C ASP A 122 1.33 20.01 24.98
N ARG A 123 2.10 21.04 24.59
CA ARG A 123 2.85 21.05 23.32
C ARG A 123 3.77 19.83 23.18
N LYS A 124 4.40 19.38 24.25
CA LYS A 124 5.29 18.21 24.19
C LYS A 124 4.58 16.92 23.72
N ASP A 125 3.27 16.80 23.97
CA ASP A 125 2.49 15.59 23.68
C ASP A 125 1.61 15.75 22.44
N LEU A 126 1.24 16.99 22.08
CA LEU A 126 0.29 17.29 21.02
C LEU A 126 0.89 17.99 19.78
N THR A 127 2.17 18.40 19.82
CA THR A 127 2.80 19.04 18.66
C THR A 127 2.88 18.06 17.49
N LEU A 128 2.31 18.46 16.36
CA LEU A 128 2.30 17.69 15.12
C LEU A 128 3.42 18.17 14.19
N ASP A 129 4.68 17.85 14.52
CA ASP A 129 5.83 18.21 13.67
C ASP A 129 6.18 17.06 12.72
N PHE A 130 5.86 17.26 11.43
CA PHE A 130 6.16 16.32 10.36
C PHE A 130 7.29 16.80 9.43
N ARG A 131 8.09 17.80 9.83
CA ARG A 131 9.13 18.37 8.96
C ARG A 131 10.20 17.36 8.58
N ASP A 132 10.58 16.50 9.52
CA ASP A 132 11.61 15.48 9.36
C ASP A 132 11.00 14.07 9.28
N ALA A 133 9.67 13.96 9.19
CA ALA A 133 9.01 12.67 9.13
C ALA A 133 9.39 11.92 7.85
N THR A 134 9.67 10.63 7.99
CA THR A 134 9.87 9.70 6.87
C THR A 134 8.85 8.57 6.96
N ILE A 135 8.49 7.96 5.83
CA ILE A 135 7.63 6.76 5.86
C ILE A 135 8.24 5.66 6.72
N LEU A 136 9.56 5.50 6.67
CA LEU A 136 10.25 4.51 7.49
C LEU A 136 10.03 4.76 8.98
N GLU A 137 10.31 5.98 9.46
CA GLU A 137 10.11 6.31 10.87
C GLU A 137 8.65 6.23 11.30
N MET A 138 7.73 6.72 10.47
CA MET A 138 6.29 6.60 10.74
C MET A 138 5.85 5.14 10.83
N SER A 139 6.36 4.28 9.93
CA SER A 139 6.02 2.85 9.92
C SER A 139 6.61 2.10 11.10
N LEU A 140 7.82 2.48 11.56
CA LEU A 140 8.45 1.93 12.76
C LEU A 140 7.81 2.44 14.05
N ALA A 141 7.24 3.64 14.01
CA ALA A 141 6.53 4.25 15.14
C ALA A 141 5.09 3.75 15.29
N LEU A 142 4.53 3.07 14.28
CA LEU A 142 3.25 2.37 14.43
C LEU A 142 3.37 1.40 15.61
N PRO A 143 2.61 1.60 16.71
CA PRO A 143 2.66 0.68 17.83
C PRO A 143 2.21 -0.73 17.40
N GLU A 144 2.26 -1.68 18.33
CA GLU A 144 1.61 -3.00 18.21
C GLU A 144 0.07 -2.87 18.08
N VAL A 145 -0.46 -2.14 17.09
CA VAL A 145 -1.88 -1.71 17.01
C VAL A 145 -2.79 -2.78 16.40
N SER A 146 -2.24 -3.90 15.94
CA SER A 146 -3.06 -5.06 15.60
C SER A 146 -3.20 -5.96 16.83
N PRO A 147 -4.31 -5.87 17.60
CA PRO A 147 -4.56 -6.77 18.74
C PRO A 147 -4.74 -8.23 18.30
N PHE A 148 -4.87 -8.47 16.99
CA PHE A 148 -5.02 -9.79 16.38
C PHE A 148 -3.68 -10.45 16.04
N TYR A 149 -2.56 -9.72 16.15
CA TYR A 149 -1.24 -10.25 15.85
C TYR A 149 -0.46 -10.50 17.16
N ASP A 150 0.06 -11.71 17.35
CA ASP A 150 0.95 -12.02 18.47
C ASP A 150 2.37 -11.52 18.15
N TRP A 151 2.64 -10.28 18.54
CA TRP A 151 3.92 -9.60 18.33
C TRP A 151 5.13 -10.30 18.97
N LYS A 152 4.90 -11.24 19.91
CA LYS A 152 5.97 -12.09 20.46
C LYS A 152 6.55 -13.05 19.41
N ILE A 153 5.80 -13.35 18.34
CA ILE A 153 6.27 -14.14 17.19
C ILE A 153 7.30 -13.34 16.38
N ASP A 154 7.16 -12.01 16.32
CA ASP A 154 8.08 -11.14 15.58
C ASP A 154 9.45 -10.95 16.29
N ARG A 155 9.58 -11.33 17.55
CA ARG A 155 10.88 -11.34 18.24
C ARG A 155 11.66 -12.65 18.06
N LYS A 156 11.07 -13.65 17.40
CA LYS A 156 11.68 -14.97 17.17
C LYS A 156 12.50 -14.98 15.87
N SER A 157 13.49 -15.87 15.83
CA SER A 157 14.31 -16.09 14.63
C SER A 157 13.49 -16.64 13.47
N GLN A 158 13.97 -16.43 12.23
CA GLN A 158 13.26 -16.84 11.01
C GLN A 158 12.89 -18.33 11.00
N SER A 159 13.77 -19.20 11.49
CA SER A 159 13.56 -20.65 11.58
C SER A 159 12.44 -21.01 12.57
N GLU A 160 12.40 -20.34 13.72
CA GLU A 160 11.35 -20.55 14.74
C GLU A 160 9.98 -20.10 14.24
N ARG A 161 9.92 -19.01 13.47
CA ARG A 161 8.68 -18.54 12.85
C ARG A 161 8.12 -19.55 11.82
N GLN A 162 9.00 -20.19 11.04
CA GLN A 162 8.59 -21.21 10.07
C GLN A 162 8.01 -22.46 10.75
N MET A 163 8.54 -22.87 11.91
CA MET A 163 8.03 -24.04 12.63
C MET A 163 6.65 -23.84 13.27
N ILE A 164 6.31 -22.62 13.70
CA ILE A 164 5.01 -22.30 14.30
C ILE A 164 3.86 -22.44 13.28
N LYS A 165 4.16 -22.35 11.99
CA LYS A 165 3.22 -22.43 10.86
C LYS A 165 2.74 -23.84 10.51
N TYR A 166 3.48 -24.87 10.91
CA TYR A 166 3.21 -26.27 10.57
C TYR A 166 2.62 -27.10 11.73
N LYS A 167 2.17 -26.44 12.80
CA LYS A 167 1.35 -27.02 13.87
C LYS A 167 -0.09 -26.57 13.72
#